data_AF-A0A849PGB2-F1
#
_entry.id   AF-A0A849PGB2-F1
#
_cell.length_a   1.000
_cell.length_b   1.000
_cell.length_c   1.000
_cell.angle_alpha   90.00
_cell.angle_beta   90.00
_cell.angle_gamma   90.00
#
_symmetry.space_group_name_H-M   'P 1'
#
loop_
_entity.id
_entity.type
_entity.pdbx_description
1 polymer ?
#
loop_
_entity_poly.entity_id
_entity_poly.type
_entity_poly.pdbx_seq_one_letter_code
_entity_poly.pdbx_strand_id
1 'polypeptide(L)'
;EQGEIDCAVGIKRDENWGIEPFILTKASDVDLSKGTKYSSAPVLAQLKDAMKKYEKIAVVGVPCQAHGAALMRENMTDRIALVIGILCMESFTSEALCDNIIPNIMGLDIKQVVKMDFGGGKFWAYTKNGDNGEEPVGNSIAIKEIAALARNPCHHCLDYTAYYADISVGSVGAPDGWNSVIVRNETGEKYLNKVKGIEYMDDPKPGMFLIKKLADQKHKNNAPKEGGAH
;
A
#
# COMPACT_ATOMS: atom_id res chain seq x y z
N GLU A 1 -3.85 -13.45 -16.21
CA GLU A 1 -3.42 -13.96 -17.52
C GLU A 1 -3.12 -15.45 -17.51
N GLN A 2 -2.27 -15.94 -16.60
CA GLN A 2 -1.87 -17.36 -16.55
C GLN A 2 -2.91 -18.32 -15.90
N GLY A 3 -4.06 -17.83 -15.45
CA GLY A 3 -5.09 -18.65 -14.79
C GLY A 3 -4.77 -19.10 -13.35
N GLU A 4 -3.70 -18.58 -12.77
CA GLU A 4 -3.20 -18.95 -11.42
C GLU A 4 -4.02 -18.36 -10.27
N ILE A 5 -4.73 -17.28 -10.55
CA ILE A 5 -5.77 -16.68 -9.71
C ILE A 5 -6.96 -16.34 -10.62
N ASP A 6 -8.16 -16.41 -10.07
CA ASP A 6 -9.40 -16.11 -10.78
C ASP A 6 -9.71 -14.61 -10.72
N CYS A 7 -9.37 -13.97 -9.60
CA CYS A 7 -9.52 -12.54 -9.37
C CYS A 7 -8.55 -12.04 -8.29
N ALA A 8 -8.45 -10.72 -8.16
CA ALA A 8 -7.82 -10.08 -7.02
C ALA A 8 -8.79 -9.09 -6.37
N VAL A 9 -8.63 -8.83 -5.07
CA VAL A 9 -9.29 -7.70 -4.39
C VAL A 9 -8.27 -6.64 -4.05
N GLY A 10 -8.60 -5.38 -4.30
CA GLY A 10 -7.71 -4.23 -4.11
C GLY A 10 -8.48 -2.93 -4.05
N ILE A 11 -7.78 -1.82 -4.28
CA ILE A 11 -8.35 -0.45 -4.26
C ILE A 11 -8.13 0.19 -5.62
N LYS A 12 -9.16 0.89 -6.12
CA LYS A 12 -9.04 1.86 -7.21
C LYS A 12 -9.37 3.25 -6.70
N ARG A 13 -9.07 4.26 -7.52
CA ARG A 13 -9.50 5.64 -7.25
C ARG A 13 -10.21 6.25 -8.44
N ASP A 14 -11.03 7.24 -8.16
CA ASP A 14 -11.53 8.18 -9.17
C ASP A 14 -10.55 9.35 -9.41
N GLU A 15 -10.98 10.29 -10.24
CA GLU A 15 -10.25 11.51 -10.59
C GLU A 15 -10.11 12.51 -9.44
N ASN A 16 -10.99 12.44 -8.43
CA ASN A 16 -10.99 13.32 -7.26
C ASN A 16 -10.28 12.69 -6.05
N TRP A 17 -9.47 11.64 -6.27
CA TRP A 17 -8.81 10.85 -5.22
C TRP A 17 -9.77 10.12 -4.27
N GLY A 18 -11.05 10.00 -4.63
CA GLY A 18 -12.00 9.11 -3.98
C GLY A 18 -11.56 7.66 -4.16
N ILE A 19 -11.54 6.87 -3.09
CA ILE A 19 -11.06 5.48 -3.11
C ILE A 19 -12.20 4.50 -2.86
N GLU A 20 -12.19 3.40 -3.60
CA GLU A 20 -13.14 2.32 -3.39
C GLU A 20 -12.47 0.94 -3.55
N PRO A 21 -12.78 -0.02 -2.66
CA PRO A 21 -12.41 -1.41 -2.87
C PRO A 21 -13.14 -1.99 -4.08
N PHE A 22 -12.48 -2.88 -4.83
CA PHE A 22 -13.10 -3.55 -5.97
C PHE A 22 -12.45 -4.90 -6.25
N ILE A 23 -13.11 -5.68 -7.10
CA ILE A 23 -12.66 -6.99 -7.57
C ILE A 23 -12.07 -6.82 -8.98
N LEU A 24 -10.78 -7.11 -9.11
CA LEU A 24 -10.04 -7.15 -10.37
C LEU A 24 -10.25 -8.51 -11.02
N THR A 25 -10.76 -8.52 -12.24
CA THR A 25 -11.07 -9.76 -12.99
C THR A 25 -10.35 -9.85 -14.33
N LYS A 26 -9.78 -8.72 -14.79
CA LYS A 26 -8.99 -8.62 -16.02
C LYS A 26 -7.61 -8.07 -15.70
N ALA A 27 -6.61 -8.43 -16.50
CA ALA A 27 -5.25 -7.91 -16.35
C ALA A 27 -5.20 -6.38 -16.42
N SER A 28 -5.99 -5.79 -17.33
CA SER A 28 -6.14 -4.33 -17.48
C SER A 28 -6.69 -3.63 -16.24
N ASP A 29 -7.40 -4.33 -15.35
CA ASP A 29 -7.98 -3.73 -14.14
C ASP A 29 -6.89 -3.25 -13.17
N VAL A 30 -5.67 -3.80 -13.29
CA VAL A 30 -4.49 -3.35 -12.52
C VAL A 30 -4.22 -1.86 -12.75
N ASP A 31 -4.52 -1.32 -13.93
CA ASP A 31 -4.33 0.10 -14.25
C ASP A 31 -5.16 1.01 -13.35
N LEU A 32 -6.36 0.57 -12.94
CA LEU A 32 -7.24 1.30 -12.02
C LEU A 32 -6.65 1.36 -10.60
N SER A 33 -5.82 0.38 -10.25
CA SER A 33 -5.15 0.28 -8.95
C SER A 33 -3.80 0.98 -8.87
N LYS A 34 -3.20 1.37 -10.00
CA LYS A 34 -1.85 1.97 -10.04
C LYS A 34 -1.72 3.24 -9.19
N GLY A 35 -0.51 3.45 -8.67
CA GLY A 35 -0.18 4.56 -7.78
C GLY A 35 -0.75 4.37 -6.38
N THR A 36 0.02 4.77 -5.38
CA THR A 36 -0.38 4.67 -3.96
C THR A 36 -1.53 5.63 -3.66
N LYS A 37 -2.52 5.14 -2.92
CA LYS A 37 -3.54 5.98 -2.29
C LYS A 37 -3.25 5.97 -0.79
N TYR A 38 -2.86 7.12 -0.24
CA TYR A 38 -2.48 7.21 1.17
C TYR A 38 -3.68 7.24 2.13
N SER A 39 -4.90 7.13 1.59
CA SER A 39 -6.14 6.93 2.33
C SER A 39 -6.50 5.44 2.44
N SER A 40 -7.19 5.06 3.52
CA SER A 40 -7.57 3.66 3.75
C SER A 40 -8.98 3.32 3.28
N ALA A 41 -9.15 2.19 2.60
CA ALA A 41 -10.45 1.59 2.29
C ALA A 41 -10.51 0.10 2.72
N PRO A 42 -11.70 -0.46 3.01
CA PRO A 42 -11.83 -1.82 3.54
C PRO A 42 -11.73 -2.91 2.44
N VAL A 43 -10.53 -3.20 1.95
CA VAL A 43 -10.28 -4.20 0.89
C VAL A 43 -10.96 -5.55 1.15
N LEU A 44 -10.85 -6.05 2.38
CA LEU A 44 -11.38 -7.38 2.74
C LEU A 44 -12.91 -7.47 2.66
N ALA A 45 -13.63 -6.35 2.64
CA ALA A 45 -15.09 -6.35 2.46
C ALA A 45 -15.49 -6.97 1.10
N GLN A 46 -14.63 -6.87 0.09
CA GLN A 46 -14.88 -7.44 -1.24
C GLN A 46 -14.81 -8.96 -1.27
N LEU A 47 -14.17 -9.60 -0.27
CA LEU A 47 -14.04 -11.05 -0.23
C LEU A 47 -15.40 -11.76 -0.20
N LYS A 48 -16.41 -11.18 0.48
CA LYS A 48 -17.75 -11.77 0.54
C LYS A 48 -18.36 -11.97 -0.85
N ASP A 49 -18.22 -10.98 -1.73
CA ASP A 49 -18.78 -11.05 -3.08
C ASP A 49 -17.86 -11.78 -4.06
N ALA A 50 -16.54 -11.67 -3.89
CA ALA A 50 -15.58 -12.43 -4.67
C ALA A 50 -15.75 -13.95 -4.46
N MET A 51 -15.88 -14.40 -3.22
CA MET A 51 -16.05 -15.83 -2.87
C MET A 51 -17.36 -16.45 -3.36
N LYS A 52 -18.36 -15.66 -3.78
CA LYS A 52 -19.57 -16.20 -4.40
C LYS A 52 -19.33 -16.69 -5.83
N LYS A 53 -18.24 -16.24 -6.47
CA LYS A 53 -17.99 -16.41 -7.91
C LYS A 53 -16.64 -17.05 -8.22
N TYR A 54 -15.69 -16.98 -7.29
CA TYR A 54 -14.29 -17.30 -7.53
C TYR A 54 -13.73 -18.15 -6.40
N GLU A 55 -12.77 -19.01 -6.74
CA GLU A 55 -12.18 -19.99 -5.82
C GLU A 55 -10.70 -19.68 -5.52
N LYS A 56 -9.98 -19.04 -6.43
CA LYS A 56 -8.56 -18.62 -6.24
C LYS A 56 -8.45 -17.10 -6.25
N ILE A 57 -8.58 -16.50 -5.07
CA ILE A 57 -8.63 -15.04 -4.88
C ILE A 57 -7.27 -14.55 -4.37
N ALA A 58 -6.71 -13.53 -5.03
CA ALA A 58 -5.61 -12.76 -4.48
C ALA A 58 -6.10 -11.58 -3.65
N VAL A 59 -5.41 -11.25 -2.56
CA VAL A 59 -5.66 -10.04 -1.77
C VAL A 59 -4.45 -9.12 -1.88
N VAL A 60 -4.68 -7.86 -2.26
CA VAL A 60 -3.65 -6.81 -2.25
C VAL A 60 -4.01 -5.77 -1.19
N GLY A 61 -3.15 -5.60 -0.18
CA GLY A 61 -3.44 -4.68 0.91
C GLY A 61 -2.23 -4.29 1.74
N VAL A 62 -2.42 -3.29 2.60
CA VAL A 62 -1.41 -2.84 3.58
C VAL A 62 -1.31 -3.86 4.74
N PRO A 63 -0.34 -3.75 5.68
CA PRO A 63 -0.02 -4.79 6.65
C PRO A 63 -1.22 -5.31 7.47
N CYS A 64 -2.08 -4.42 7.97
CA CYS A 64 -3.27 -4.82 8.72
C CYS A 64 -4.30 -5.58 7.89
N GLN A 65 -4.40 -5.29 6.59
CA GLN A 65 -5.29 -6.01 5.66
C GLN A 65 -4.69 -7.36 5.25
N ALA A 66 -3.36 -7.42 5.04
CA ALA A 66 -2.66 -8.67 4.80
C ALA A 66 -2.80 -9.63 5.99
N HIS A 67 -2.65 -9.11 7.21
CA HIS A 67 -2.88 -9.88 8.43
C HIS A 67 -4.33 -10.38 8.53
N GLY A 68 -5.32 -9.51 8.29
CA GLY A 68 -6.72 -9.93 8.26
C GLY A 68 -7.01 -11.01 7.20
N ALA A 69 -6.41 -10.90 6.01
CA ALA A 69 -6.52 -11.91 4.96
C ALA A 69 -5.89 -13.24 5.37
N ALA A 70 -4.72 -13.21 6.02
CA ALA A 70 -4.07 -14.41 6.53
C ALA A 70 -4.91 -15.13 7.59
N LEU A 71 -5.50 -14.38 8.54
CA LEU A 71 -6.40 -14.92 9.54
C LEU A 71 -7.67 -15.52 8.92
N MET A 72 -8.28 -14.85 7.93
CA MET A 72 -9.42 -15.39 7.20
C MET A 72 -9.05 -16.66 6.42
N ARG A 73 -7.86 -16.69 5.81
CA ARG A 73 -7.35 -17.86 5.10
C ARG A 73 -7.19 -19.07 6.02
N GLU A 74 -6.67 -18.84 7.22
CA GLU A 74 -6.43 -19.90 8.20
C GLU A 74 -7.72 -20.40 8.86
N ASN A 75 -8.67 -19.50 9.15
CA ASN A 75 -9.79 -19.81 10.03
C ASN A 75 -11.17 -19.83 9.36
N MET A 76 -11.30 -19.33 8.12
CA MET A 76 -12.61 -19.10 7.51
C MET A 76 -12.76 -19.61 6.08
N THR A 77 -11.71 -19.59 5.27
CA THR A 77 -11.80 -19.96 3.84
C THR A 77 -10.46 -20.35 3.25
N ASP A 78 -10.46 -21.37 2.39
CA ASP A 78 -9.33 -21.79 1.56
C ASP A 78 -9.24 -21.04 0.22
N ARG A 79 -10.20 -20.14 -0.07
CA ARG A 79 -10.28 -19.42 -1.35
C ARG A 79 -9.24 -18.31 -1.54
N ILE A 80 -8.57 -17.89 -0.46
CA ILE A 80 -7.49 -16.89 -0.54
C ILE A 80 -6.22 -17.60 -0.98
N ALA A 81 -5.91 -17.54 -2.27
CA ALA A 81 -4.78 -18.26 -2.87
C ALA A 81 -3.45 -17.50 -2.72
N LEU A 82 -3.49 -16.16 -2.61
CA LEU A 82 -2.31 -15.31 -2.56
C LEU A 82 -2.60 -14.02 -1.78
N VAL A 83 -1.67 -13.62 -0.91
CA VAL A 83 -1.71 -12.33 -0.20
C VAL A 83 -0.47 -11.51 -0.58
N ILE A 84 -0.69 -10.37 -1.22
CA ILE A 84 0.35 -9.37 -1.55
C ILE A 84 0.22 -8.21 -0.58
N GLY A 85 1.23 -8.03 0.25
CA GLY A 85 1.34 -6.97 1.25
C GLY A 85 2.07 -5.75 0.70
N ILE A 86 1.55 -4.55 0.94
CA ILE A 86 2.25 -3.29 0.63
C ILE A 86 2.89 -2.76 1.92
N LEU A 87 4.18 -2.38 1.86
CA LEU A 87 4.84 -1.71 2.99
C LEU A 87 4.07 -0.44 3.39
N CYS A 88 3.89 -0.21 4.69
CA CYS A 88 3.09 0.91 5.17
C CYS A 88 3.59 1.42 6.52
N MET A 89 3.91 2.71 6.59
CA MET A 89 4.17 3.38 7.86
C MET A 89 2.85 3.75 8.54
N GLU A 90 2.05 4.55 7.85
CA GLU A 90 0.78 5.09 8.31
C GLU A 90 -0.16 5.35 7.12
N SER A 91 -1.43 5.59 7.41
CA SER A 91 -2.45 5.92 6.42
C SER A 91 -3.39 6.97 7.01
N PHE A 92 -4.00 7.75 6.13
CA PHE A 92 -4.91 8.85 6.45
C PHE A 92 -6.36 8.44 6.15
N THR A 93 -7.32 9.24 6.61
CA THR A 93 -8.67 9.19 6.05
C THR A 93 -8.74 10.07 4.79
N SER A 94 -9.73 9.84 3.94
CA SER A 94 -9.93 10.70 2.76
C SER A 94 -10.19 12.15 3.17
N GLU A 95 -10.90 12.38 4.28
CA GLU A 95 -11.15 13.72 4.81
C GLU A 95 -9.85 14.37 5.30
N ALA A 96 -9.02 13.64 6.05
CA ALA A 96 -7.74 14.17 6.52
C ALA A 96 -6.80 14.53 5.35
N LEU A 97 -6.76 13.71 4.32
CA LEU A 97 -5.85 13.90 3.19
C LEU A 97 -6.40 14.89 2.15
N CYS A 98 -7.56 14.58 1.57
CA CYS A 98 -8.14 15.29 0.43
C CYS A 98 -8.86 16.59 0.83
N ASP A 99 -9.44 16.65 2.03
CA ASP A 99 -10.21 17.83 2.47
C ASP A 99 -9.40 18.74 3.41
N ASN A 100 -8.23 18.29 3.89
CA ASN A 100 -7.39 19.07 4.80
C ASN A 100 -5.92 19.19 4.37
N ILE A 101 -5.13 18.10 4.37
CA ILE A 101 -3.68 18.18 4.12
C ILE A 101 -3.38 18.85 2.77
N ILE A 102 -4.06 18.40 1.71
CA ILE A 102 -3.82 18.93 0.36
C ILE A 102 -4.32 20.38 0.21
N PRO A 103 -5.61 20.70 0.48
CA PRO A 103 -6.12 22.06 0.25
C PRO A 103 -5.71 23.08 1.31
N ASN A 104 -5.78 22.73 2.60
CA ASN A 104 -5.63 23.72 3.67
C ASN A 104 -4.20 23.86 4.17
N ILE A 105 -3.45 22.75 4.24
CA ILE A 105 -2.08 22.75 4.76
C ILE A 105 -1.07 23.03 3.64
N MET A 106 -1.23 22.37 2.47
CA MET A 106 -0.33 22.56 1.32
C MET A 106 -0.81 23.65 0.36
N GLY A 107 -2.06 24.11 0.44
CA GLY A 107 -2.60 25.14 -0.45
C GLY A 107 -2.83 24.69 -1.89
N LEU A 108 -3.09 23.38 -2.10
CA LEU A 108 -3.20 22.78 -3.43
C LEU A 108 -4.62 22.34 -3.76
N ASP A 109 -4.98 22.37 -5.05
CA ASP A 109 -6.21 21.75 -5.53
C ASP A 109 -6.00 20.23 -5.72
N ILE A 110 -6.76 19.42 -4.98
CA ILE A 110 -6.74 17.95 -5.07
C ILE A 110 -6.98 17.44 -6.50
N LYS A 111 -7.78 18.16 -7.31
CA LYS A 111 -8.07 17.78 -8.70
C LYS A 111 -6.87 17.95 -9.63
N GLN A 112 -5.89 18.76 -9.23
CA GLN A 112 -4.63 18.91 -9.96
C GLN A 112 -3.61 17.87 -9.54
N VAL A 113 -3.77 17.20 -8.40
CA VAL A 113 -2.81 16.20 -7.91
C VAL A 113 -2.89 14.93 -8.76
N VAL A 114 -1.75 14.51 -9.34
CA VAL A 114 -1.64 13.32 -10.18
C VAL A 114 -0.89 12.18 -9.50
N LYS A 115 0.00 12.50 -8.56
CA LYS A 115 0.77 11.54 -7.78
C LYS A 115 0.98 12.08 -6.36
N MET A 116 0.98 11.18 -5.39
CA MET A 116 1.41 11.46 -4.03
C MET A 116 2.56 10.53 -3.67
N ASP A 117 3.44 10.97 -2.77
CA ASP A 117 4.55 10.14 -2.30
C ASP A 117 5.03 10.48 -0.89
N PHE A 118 5.65 9.52 -0.21
CA PHE A 118 6.37 9.73 1.04
C PHE A 118 7.83 9.32 0.87
N GLY A 119 8.74 10.28 0.94
CA GLY A 119 10.16 10.06 0.65
C GLY A 119 11.03 11.20 1.16
N GLY A 120 12.27 10.88 1.56
CA GLY A 120 13.22 11.89 2.03
C GLY A 120 12.76 12.69 3.26
N GLY A 121 11.93 12.09 4.13
CA GLY A 121 11.37 12.77 5.31
C GLY A 121 10.23 13.76 5.00
N LYS A 122 9.71 13.75 3.77
CA LYS A 122 8.64 14.63 3.30
C LYS A 122 7.48 13.84 2.72
N PHE A 123 6.30 14.45 2.80
CA PHE A 123 5.16 14.12 1.97
C PHE A 123 5.20 14.99 0.72
N TRP A 124 4.95 14.38 -0.45
CA TRP A 124 4.98 15.02 -1.76
C TRP A 124 3.61 14.89 -2.43
N ALA A 125 3.11 16.00 -2.96
CA ALA A 125 1.97 16.05 -3.87
C ALA A 125 2.43 16.65 -5.20
N TYR A 126 2.32 15.87 -6.26
CA TYR A 126 2.69 16.28 -7.62
C TYR A 126 1.44 16.75 -8.35
N THR A 127 1.43 18.00 -8.80
CA THR A 127 0.31 18.60 -9.53
C THR A 127 0.58 18.69 -11.02
N LYS A 128 -0.47 18.69 -11.85
CA LYS A 128 -0.35 18.95 -13.28
C LYS A 128 0.41 20.26 -13.53
N ASN A 129 1.23 20.26 -14.58
CA ASN A 129 1.92 21.45 -15.07
C ASN A 129 1.40 21.79 -16.47
N GLY A 130 0.48 22.75 -16.56
CA GLY A 130 -0.24 23.05 -17.79
C GLY A 130 -1.09 21.89 -18.33
N ASP A 131 -1.59 22.04 -19.56
CA ASP A 131 -2.47 21.06 -20.21
C ASP A 131 -1.72 20.10 -21.18
N ASN A 132 -0.43 20.34 -21.43
CA ASN A 132 0.29 19.78 -22.59
C ASN A 132 1.33 18.69 -22.27
N GLY A 133 1.17 17.95 -21.17
CA GLY A 133 2.04 16.80 -20.85
C GLY A 133 3.44 17.18 -20.37
N GLU A 134 3.60 18.37 -19.79
CA GLU A 134 4.82 18.74 -19.06
C GLU A 134 4.95 17.92 -17.77
N GLU A 135 6.19 17.79 -17.27
CA GLU A 135 6.47 17.08 -16.03
C GLU A 135 5.69 17.72 -14.85
N PRO A 136 5.03 16.90 -13.99
CA PRO A 136 4.30 17.40 -12.84
C PRO A 136 5.16 18.23 -11.87
N VAL A 137 4.57 19.27 -11.29
CA VAL A 137 5.25 20.10 -10.28
C VAL A 137 5.15 19.42 -8.91
N GLY A 138 6.30 19.14 -8.29
CA GLY A 138 6.37 18.56 -6.95
C GLY A 138 6.25 19.61 -5.84
N ASN A 139 5.25 19.45 -4.98
CA ASN A 139 5.04 20.27 -3.79
C ASN A 139 5.25 19.39 -2.55
N SER A 140 5.91 19.91 -1.51
CA SER A 140 6.30 19.08 -0.36
C SER A 140 6.06 19.74 0.99
N ILE A 141 5.74 18.91 1.98
CA ILE A 141 5.69 19.29 3.39
C ILE A 141 6.45 18.26 4.23
N ALA A 142 7.05 18.67 5.35
CA ALA A 142 7.72 17.73 6.25
C ALA A 142 6.71 16.77 6.90
N ILE A 143 7.04 15.47 6.98
CA ILE A 143 6.12 14.45 7.51
C ILE A 143 5.65 14.79 8.93
N LYS A 144 6.54 15.34 9.76
CA LYS A 144 6.24 15.74 11.14
C LYS A 144 5.07 16.73 11.27
N GLU A 145 4.78 17.53 10.24
CA GLU A 145 3.69 18.51 10.25
C GLU A 145 2.31 17.85 10.07
N ILE A 146 2.28 16.65 9.46
CA ILE A 146 1.03 15.96 9.13
C ILE A 146 0.88 14.61 9.85
N ALA A 147 1.94 14.07 10.47
CA ALA A 147 1.93 12.75 11.08
C ALA A 147 0.83 12.56 12.15
N ALA A 148 0.49 13.63 12.88
CA ALA A 148 -0.59 13.59 13.88
C ALA A 148 -2.00 13.45 13.26
N LEU A 149 -2.15 13.67 11.95
CA LEU A 149 -3.39 13.50 11.21
C LEU A 149 -3.56 12.09 10.65
N ALA A 150 -2.57 11.21 10.83
CA ALA A 150 -2.70 9.81 10.50
C ALA A 150 -3.85 9.16 11.30
N ARG A 151 -4.40 8.08 10.76
CA ARG A 151 -5.49 7.36 11.42
C ARG A 151 -5.03 6.83 12.77
N ASN A 152 -5.84 7.04 13.82
CA ASN A 152 -5.50 6.62 15.18
C ASN A 152 -5.03 5.15 15.30
N PRO A 153 -5.67 4.14 14.65
CA PRO A 153 -5.18 2.76 14.70
C PRO A 153 -3.74 2.56 14.16
N CYS A 154 -3.25 3.45 13.29
CA CYS A 154 -1.88 3.38 12.79
C CYS A 154 -0.84 3.62 13.89
N HIS A 155 -1.18 4.36 14.95
CA HIS A 155 -0.32 4.61 16.11
C HIS A 155 -0.17 3.41 17.06
N HIS A 156 -0.89 2.31 16.77
CA HIS A 156 -0.79 1.05 17.52
C HIS A 156 -0.34 -0.11 16.61
N CYS A 157 -0.06 0.15 15.34
CA CYS A 157 0.34 -0.87 14.38
C CYS A 157 1.85 -1.15 14.49
N LEU A 158 2.23 -2.40 14.76
CA LEU A 158 3.63 -2.82 14.87
C LEU A 158 4.21 -3.40 13.57
N ASP A 159 3.39 -3.56 12.54
CA ASP A 159 3.81 -4.19 11.28
C ASP A 159 4.04 -3.14 10.19
N TYR A 160 5.30 -2.96 9.80
CA TYR A 160 5.70 -2.08 8.70
C TYR A 160 5.75 -2.80 7.36
N THR A 161 6.18 -4.07 7.35
CA THR A 161 6.59 -4.79 6.14
C THR A 161 5.53 -5.72 5.60
N ALA A 162 4.33 -5.74 6.19
CA ALA A 162 3.27 -6.71 5.88
C ALA A 162 3.77 -8.14 6.13
N TYR A 163 4.15 -8.41 7.38
CA TYR A 163 4.75 -9.66 7.83
C TYR A 163 3.93 -10.90 7.48
N TYR A 164 2.60 -10.78 7.49
CA TYR A 164 1.66 -11.88 7.24
C TYR A 164 1.31 -12.09 5.76
N ALA A 165 1.92 -11.36 4.84
CA ALA A 165 1.73 -11.57 3.40
C ALA A 165 2.52 -12.78 2.89
N ASP A 166 2.21 -13.26 1.68
CA ASP A 166 3.05 -14.23 0.98
C ASP A 166 4.21 -13.52 0.27
N ILE A 167 3.93 -12.35 -0.30
CA ILE A 167 4.90 -11.42 -0.91
C ILE A 167 4.65 -10.03 -0.35
N SER A 168 5.69 -9.33 0.10
CA SER A 168 5.61 -7.92 0.48
C SER A 168 6.35 -7.03 -0.51
N VAL A 169 5.75 -5.90 -0.89
CA VAL A 169 6.28 -4.99 -1.90
C VAL A 169 6.25 -3.55 -1.40
N GLY A 170 7.29 -2.77 -1.68
CA GLY A 170 7.30 -1.33 -1.41
C GLY A 170 8.51 -0.61 -1.98
N SER A 171 8.44 0.72 -2.04
CA SER A 171 9.51 1.55 -2.60
C SER A 171 10.76 1.62 -1.71
N VAL A 172 10.59 1.62 -0.39
CA VAL A 172 11.70 1.80 0.56
C VAL A 172 12.75 0.71 0.41
N GLY A 173 14.01 1.13 0.38
CA GLY A 173 15.17 0.23 0.23
C GLY A 173 15.60 0.04 -1.23
N ALA A 174 14.74 0.42 -2.18
CA ALA A 174 15.05 0.44 -3.60
C ALA A 174 15.23 1.88 -4.10
N PRO A 175 15.99 2.10 -5.19
CA PRO A 175 16.06 3.39 -5.86
C PRO A 175 14.74 3.72 -6.58
N ASP A 176 14.60 4.97 -7.02
CA ASP A 176 13.43 5.42 -7.77
C ASP A 176 13.21 4.57 -9.04
N GLY A 177 11.95 4.23 -9.30
CA GLY A 177 11.56 3.31 -10.39
C GLY A 177 11.65 1.83 -10.03
N TRP A 178 12.23 1.48 -8.88
CA TRP A 178 12.33 0.10 -8.38
C TRP A 178 11.48 -0.12 -7.13
N ASN A 179 11.21 -1.39 -6.83
CA ASN A 179 10.56 -1.80 -5.59
C ASN A 179 11.41 -2.85 -4.88
N SER A 180 11.44 -2.77 -3.55
CA SER A 180 11.87 -3.87 -2.69
C SER A 180 10.76 -4.93 -2.67
N VAL A 181 11.14 -6.19 -2.92
CA VAL A 181 10.23 -7.34 -2.88
C VAL A 181 10.77 -8.33 -1.84
N ILE A 182 9.93 -8.68 -0.86
CA ILE A 182 10.25 -9.63 0.21
C ILE A 182 9.36 -10.85 0.03
N VAL A 183 9.94 -11.99 -0.33
CA VAL A 183 9.24 -13.28 -0.39
C VAL A 183 9.25 -13.92 0.99
N ARG A 184 8.07 -14.30 1.51
CA ARG A 184 7.93 -14.74 2.91
C ARG A 184 7.75 -16.23 3.11
N ASN A 185 7.15 -16.90 2.13
CA ASN A 185 6.79 -18.30 2.22
C ASN A 185 6.75 -18.97 0.84
N GLU A 186 6.52 -20.29 0.84
CA GLU A 186 6.46 -21.11 -0.37
C GLU A 186 5.39 -20.64 -1.35
N THR A 187 4.25 -20.13 -0.88
CA THR A 187 3.22 -19.54 -1.74
C THR A 187 3.77 -18.32 -2.46
N GLY A 188 4.44 -17.42 -1.75
CA GLY A 188 5.06 -16.23 -2.34
C GLY A 188 6.12 -16.59 -3.36
N GLU A 189 6.99 -17.55 -3.05
CA GLU A 189 8.02 -18.04 -3.97
C GLU A 189 7.40 -18.67 -5.22
N LYS A 190 6.39 -19.54 -5.04
CA LYS A 190 5.63 -20.16 -6.14
C LYS A 190 5.04 -19.11 -7.07
N TYR A 191 4.41 -18.06 -6.54
CA TYR A 191 3.79 -17.03 -7.38
C TYR A 191 4.83 -16.11 -8.04
N LEU A 192 5.91 -15.75 -7.34
CA LEU A 192 6.97 -14.93 -7.91
C LEU A 192 7.67 -15.65 -9.08
N ASN A 193 7.96 -16.95 -8.94
CA ASN A 193 8.60 -17.76 -9.98
C ASN A 193 7.75 -17.94 -11.25
N LYS A 194 6.45 -17.63 -11.20
CA LYS A 194 5.56 -17.65 -12.38
C LYS A 194 5.60 -16.33 -13.16
N VAL A 195 6.11 -15.25 -12.57
CA VAL A 195 6.21 -13.97 -13.26
C VAL A 195 7.42 -14.00 -14.18
N LYS A 196 7.19 -13.67 -15.46
CA LYS A 196 8.26 -13.61 -16.48
C LYS A 196 8.72 -12.16 -16.64
N GLY A 197 10.01 -11.98 -16.93
CA GLY A 197 10.57 -10.67 -17.24
C GLY A 197 10.74 -9.75 -16.02
N ILE A 198 10.81 -10.30 -14.80
CA ILE A 198 11.27 -9.53 -13.64
C ILE A 198 12.76 -9.26 -13.80
N GLU A 199 13.12 -7.98 -13.76
CA GLU A 199 14.51 -7.55 -13.62
C GLU A 199 14.87 -7.50 -12.13
N TYR A 200 16.07 -7.98 -11.80
CA TYR A 200 16.60 -7.95 -10.46
C TYR A 200 17.80 -7.01 -10.40
N MET A 201 17.88 -6.23 -9.33
CA MET A 201 19.03 -5.36 -9.06
C MET A 201 19.96 -6.05 -8.07
N ASP A 202 21.23 -6.12 -8.43
CA ASP A 202 22.30 -6.54 -7.52
C ASP A 202 22.63 -5.40 -6.54
N ASP A 203 22.66 -5.71 -5.24
CA ASP A 203 23.01 -4.79 -4.14
C ASP A 203 22.24 -3.44 -4.15
N PRO A 204 20.89 -3.47 -4.03
CA PRO A 204 20.10 -2.24 -4.02
C PRO A 204 20.49 -1.34 -2.85
N LYS A 205 20.72 -0.06 -3.13
CA LYS A 205 20.93 0.97 -2.12
C LYS A 205 19.67 1.82 -1.96
N PRO A 206 19.27 2.18 -0.73
CA PRO A 206 19.94 1.92 0.55
C PRO A 206 19.70 0.49 1.11
N GLY A 207 18.88 -0.31 0.44
CA GLY A 207 18.71 -1.74 0.71
C GLY A 207 18.01 -2.06 2.01
N MET A 208 18.24 -3.29 2.48
CA MET A 208 17.60 -3.86 3.68
C MET A 208 17.85 -3.03 4.96
N PHE A 209 18.97 -2.32 5.03
CA PHE A 209 19.29 -1.45 6.16
C PHE A 209 18.19 -0.42 6.42
N LEU A 210 17.71 0.27 5.38
CA LEU A 210 16.67 1.30 5.55
C LEU A 210 15.32 0.68 5.91
N ILE A 211 14.97 -0.45 5.29
CA ILE A 211 13.74 -1.19 5.60
C ILE A 211 13.72 -1.57 7.08
N LYS A 212 14.82 -2.16 7.57
CA LYS A 212 14.95 -2.54 8.98
C LYS A 212 14.84 -1.32 9.91
N LYS A 213 15.55 -0.23 9.59
CA LYS A 213 15.50 1.00 10.39
C LYS A 213 14.08 1.55 10.53
N LEU A 214 13.30 1.58 9.43
CA LEU A 214 11.92 2.08 9.47
C LEU A 214 10.96 1.10 10.17
N ALA A 215 11.18 -0.22 10.01
CA ALA A 215 10.44 -1.22 10.77
C ALA A 215 10.66 -1.05 12.28
N ASP A 216 11.92 -0.93 12.71
CA ASP A 216 12.30 -0.72 14.11
C ASP A 216 11.72 0.58 14.66
N GLN A 217 11.73 1.65 13.86
CA GLN A 217 11.12 2.94 14.23
C GLN A 217 9.61 2.82 14.43
N LYS A 218 8.89 2.16 13.51
CA LYS A 218 7.44 1.93 13.64
C LYS A 218 7.14 1.13 14.90
N HIS A 219 7.88 0.05 15.12
CA HIS A 219 7.73 -0.78 16.29
C HIS A 219 7.96 0.01 17.57
N LYS A 220 9.07 0.75 17.67
CA LYS A 220 9.40 1.56 18.86
C LYS A 220 8.35 2.63 19.16
N ASN A 221 7.83 3.29 18.13
CA ASN A 221 6.89 4.40 18.30
C ASN A 221 5.49 3.92 18.72
N ASN A 222 5.10 2.73 18.26
CA ASN A 222 3.75 2.21 18.43
C ASN A 222 3.65 1.08 19.48
N ALA A 223 4.79 0.59 19.98
CA ALA A 223 4.83 -0.39 21.05
C ALA A 223 4.15 0.16 22.31
N PRO A 224 3.42 -0.69 23.06
CA PRO A 224 2.86 -0.29 24.35
C PRO A 224 3.99 0.20 25.26
N LYS A 225 3.81 1.38 25.86
CA LYS A 225 4.74 1.85 26.89
C LYS A 225 4.49 1.03 28.14
N GLU A 226 5.55 0.61 28.83
CA GLU A 226 5.42 -0.11 30.11
C GLU A 226 4.46 0.64 31.05
N GLY A 227 3.41 -0.06 31.51
CA GLY A 227 2.38 0.50 32.40
C GLY A 227 1.21 1.24 31.72
N GLY A 228 1.19 1.35 30.39
CA GLY A 228 0.04 1.90 29.65
C GLY A 228 -0.99 0.82 29.32
N ALA A 229 -2.26 1.04 29.69
CA ALA A 229 -3.36 0.20 29.22
C ALA A 229 -3.60 0.41 27.72
N HIS A 230 -3.97 -0.68 27.03
CA HIS A 230 -4.35 -0.70 25.61
C HIS A 230 -5.73 -0.08 25.37
#